data_AF-A0A4S4BWA8-F1
#
_entry.id   AF-A0A4S4BWA8-F1
#
_cell.length_a   1.000
_cell.length_b   1.000
_cell.length_c   1.000
_cell.angle_alpha   90.00
_cell.angle_beta   90.00
_cell.angle_gamma   90.00
#
_symmetry.space_group_name_H-M   'P 1'
#
loop_
_entity.id
_entity.type
_entity.pdbx_description
1 polymer ?
#
loop_
_entity_poly.entity_id
_entity_poly.type
_entity_poly.pdbx_seq_one_letter_code
_entity_poly.pdbx_strand_id
1 'polypeptide(L)'
;MSDNKEFLEELKYLVENDLSLNENKMIDLHHRFEKSPILITQLYQILTNNKLLLPFFNDIEATIYDYIVSNEMLNDKTYYGATLFVAELFDTTHTYVKCKVNQSRQILQKIS
;
A
#
# COMPACT_ATOMS: atom_id res chain seq x y z
N MET A 1 2.49 8.39 14.82
CA MET A 1 1.91 7.24 14.11
C MET A 1 1.58 7.75 12.74
N SER A 2 2.29 7.28 11.72
CA SER A 2 2.00 7.67 10.34
C SER A 2 0.57 7.24 10.00
N ASP A 3 -0.26 8.18 9.52
CA ASP A 3 -1.61 7.90 9.04
C ASP A 3 -1.55 7.18 7.68
N ASN A 4 -0.93 5.99 7.66
CA ASN A 4 -0.70 5.15 6.48
C ASN A 4 -2.00 4.89 5.72
N LYS A 5 -3.10 4.72 6.45
CA LYS A 5 -4.42 4.59 5.86
C LYS A 5 -4.81 5.83 5.07
N GLU A 6 -4.75 7.01 5.69
CA GLU A 6 -5.13 8.27 5.04
C GLU A 6 -4.23 8.57 3.84
N PHE A 7 -2.93 8.34 3.97
CA PHE A 7 -1.97 8.44 2.88
C PHE A 7 -2.35 7.56 1.67
N LEU A 8 -2.66 6.29 1.91
CA LEU A 8 -3.02 5.35 0.85
C LEU A 8 -4.39 5.67 0.24
N GLU A 9 -5.36 6.14 1.04
CA GLU A 9 -6.65 6.62 0.53
C GLU A 9 -6.50 7.88 -0.33
N GLU A 10 -5.61 8.81 0.04
CA GLU A 10 -5.36 9.99 -0.78
C GLU A 10 -4.70 9.61 -2.12
N LEU A 11 -3.74 8.68 -2.10
CA LEU A 11 -3.16 8.15 -3.34
C LEU A 11 -4.20 7.40 -4.20
N LYS A 12 -5.05 6.59 -3.59
CA LYS A 12 -6.16 5.90 -4.27
C LYS A 12 -7.10 6.91 -4.92
N TYR A 13 -7.49 7.96 -4.18
CA TYR A 13 -8.34 9.03 -4.70
C TYR A 13 -7.75 9.71 -5.93
N LEU A 14 -6.44 10.01 -5.93
CA LEU A 14 -5.78 10.60 -7.09
C LEU A 14 -5.93 9.69 -8.33
N VAL A 15 -5.67 8.40 -8.16
CA VAL A 15 -5.71 7.43 -9.27
C VAL A 15 -7.13 7.16 -9.76
N GLU A 16 -8.11 7.05 -8.85
CA GLU A 16 -9.52 6.85 -9.20
C GLU A 16 -10.10 8.02 -10.01
N ASN A 17 -9.63 9.25 -9.75
CA ASN A 17 -10.09 10.47 -10.40
C ASN A 17 -9.19 10.92 -11.57
N ASP A 18 -8.26 10.07 -12.04
CA ASP A 18 -7.32 10.39 -13.13
C ASP A 18 -6.47 11.65 -12.87
N LEU A 19 -6.18 11.94 -11.60
CA LEU A 19 -5.36 13.07 -11.19
C LEU A 19 -3.88 12.69 -11.23
N SER A 20 -3.08 13.52 -11.90
CA SER A 20 -1.65 13.27 -12.03
C SER A 20 -0.88 13.57 -10.74
N LEU A 21 0.08 12.69 -10.42
CA LEU A 21 1.10 12.93 -9.40
C LEU A 21 2.12 13.96 -9.92
N ASN A 22 1.76 15.23 -9.85
CA ASN A 22 2.64 16.34 -10.19
C ASN A 22 3.57 16.73 -9.01
N GLU A 23 4.55 17.59 -9.28
CA GLU A 23 5.56 18.02 -8.30
C GLU A 23 4.93 18.66 -7.06
N ASN A 24 3.94 19.53 -7.22
CA ASN A 24 3.24 20.16 -6.10
C ASN A 24 2.55 19.13 -5.22
N LYS A 25 1.90 18.12 -5.82
CA LYS A 25 1.18 17.09 -5.07
C LYS A 25 2.13 16.09 -4.41
N MET A 26 3.27 15.81 -5.04
CA MET A 26 4.35 15.04 -4.43
C MET A 26 4.90 15.73 -3.18
N ILE A 27 5.17 17.04 -3.27
CA ILE A 27 5.65 17.85 -2.14
C ILE A 27 4.62 17.86 -1.01
N ASP A 28 3.34 18.06 -1.32
CA ASP A 28 2.24 18.02 -0.34
C ASP A 28 2.15 16.67 0.38
N LEU A 29 2.14 15.55 -0.37
CA LEU A 29 2.10 14.20 0.20
C LEU A 29 3.34 13.90 1.05
N HIS A 30 4.52 14.33 0.61
CA HIS A 30 5.76 14.18 1.37
C HIS A 30 5.68 14.93 2.71
N HIS A 31 5.25 16.20 2.70
CA HIS A 31 5.16 17.01 3.91
C HIS A 31 4.07 16.54 4.87
N ARG A 32 2.90 16.12 4.36
CA ARG A 32 1.77 15.72 5.21
C ARG A 32 1.95 14.35 5.86
N PHE A 33 2.51 13.39 5.12
CA PHE A 33 2.58 11.99 5.55
C PHE A 33 4.00 11.51 5.86
N GLU A 34 5.01 12.37 5.70
CA GLU A 34 6.43 12.08 5.92
C GLU A 34 6.92 10.86 5.11
N LYS A 35 6.30 10.63 3.94
CA LYS A 35 6.64 9.50 3.05
C LYS A 35 7.69 9.89 2.04
N SER A 36 8.63 8.99 1.75
CA SER A 36 9.67 9.27 0.76
C SER A 36 9.06 9.44 -0.64
N PRO A 37 9.55 10.38 -1.47
CA PRO A 37 9.05 10.55 -2.84
C PRO A 37 9.12 9.27 -3.70
N ILE A 38 10.13 8.43 -3.43
CA ILE A 38 10.29 7.13 -4.08
C ILE A 38 9.11 6.21 -3.74
N LEU A 39 8.76 6.08 -2.44
CA LEU A 39 7.63 5.27 -2.00
C LEU A 39 6.31 5.78 -2.59
N ILE A 40 6.10 7.10 -2.58
CA ILE A 40 4.91 7.73 -3.16
C ILE A 40 4.77 7.36 -4.64
N THR A 41 5.86 7.49 -5.41
CA THR A 41 5.88 7.14 -6.84
C THR A 41 5.57 5.67 -7.08
N GLN A 42 6.21 4.78 -6.31
CA GLN A 42 6.03 3.33 -6.43
C GLN A 42 4.58 2.92 -6.15
N LEU A 43 3.99 3.44 -5.07
CA LEU A 43 2.60 3.15 -4.71
C LEU A 43 1.63 3.72 -5.74
N TYR A 44 1.85 4.95 -6.22
CA TYR A 44 1.05 5.53 -7.28
C TYR A 44 1.07 4.68 -8.57
N GLN A 45 2.23 4.16 -8.96
CA GLN A 45 2.36 3.24 -10.09
C GLN A 45 1.62 1.91 -9.86
N ILE A 46 1.74 1.32 -8.67
CA ILE A 46 1.02 0.08 -8.31
C ILE A 46 -0.49 0.30 -8.43
N LEU A 47 -1.01 1.41 -7.89
CA LEU A 47 -2.43 1.73 -7.95
C LEU A 47 -2.89 2.00 -9.39
N THR A 48 -2.09 2.73 -10.17
CA THR A 48 -2.39 3.05 -11.58
C THR A 48 -2.47 1.78 -12.43
N ASN A 49 -1.52 0.85 -12.25
CA ASN A 49 -1.50 -0.43 -12.96
C ASN A 49 -2.69 -1.33 -12.59
N ASN A 50 -3.27 -1.12 -11.41
CA ASN A 50 -4.42 -1.87 -10.90
C ASN A 50 -5.69 -1.02 -10.83
N LYS A 51 -5.78 0.09 -11.59
CA LYS A 51 -6.86 1.08 -11.49
C LYS A 51 -8.26 0.46 -11.53
N LEU A 52 -8.48 -0.53 -12.40
CA LEU A 52 -9.77 -1.22 -12.56
C LEU A 52 -10.22 -1.98 -11.29
N LEU A 53 -9.28 -2.33 -10.41
CA LEU A 53 -9.55 -3.08 -9.19
C LEU A 53 -9.69 -2.20 -7.95
N LEU A 54 -9.30 -0.91 -8.02
CA LEU A 54 -9.33 0.03 -6.89
C LEU A 54 -10.70 0.16 -6.20
N PRO A 55 -11.84 0.19 -6.93
CA PRO A 55 -13.14 0.30 -6.28
C PRO A 55 -13.48 -0.89 -5.36
N PHE A 56 -12.83 -2.04 -5.57
CA PHE A 56 -13.03 -3.25 -4.77
C PHE A 56 -12.10 -3.31 -3.54
N PHE A 57 -11.19 -2.35 -3.39
CA PHE A 57 -10.27 -2.28 -2.25
C PHE A 57 -10.98 -1.64 -1.06
N ASN A 58 -11.69 -2.47 -0.29
CA ASN A 58 -12.37 -2.08 0.95
C ASN A 58 -11.40 -1.68 2.07
N ASP A 59 -10.24 -2.34 2.14
CA ASP A 59 -9.14 -1.99 3.04
C ASP A 59 -7.87 -1.85 2.19
N ILE A 60 -7.56 -0.60 1.84
CA ILE A 60 -6.43 -0.26 0.98
C ILE A 60 -5.09 -0.65 1.61
N GLU A 61 -4.94 -0.48 2.93
CA GLU A 61 -3.73 -0.89 3.64
C GLU A 61 -3.52 -2.39 3.52
N ALA A 62 -4.56 -3.19 3.82
CA ALA A 62 -4.47 -4.64 3.76
C ALA A 62 -4.10 -5.13 2.36
N THR A 63 -4.70 -4.52 1.35
CA THR A 63 -4.46 -4.86 -0.06
C THR A 63 -3.04 -4.52 -0.49
N ILE A 64 -2.57 -3.31 -0.18
CA ILE A 64 -1.22 -2.87 -0.54
C ILE A 64 -0.16 -3.66 0.22
N TYR A 65 -0.37 -3.93 1.51
CA TYR A 65 0.54 -4.74 2.30
C TYR A 65 0.64 -6.16 1.76
N ASP A 66 -0.50 -6.80 1.44
CA ASP A 66 -0.50 -8.15 0.88
C ASP A 66 0.13 -8.19 -0.52
N TYR A 67 -0.10 -7.17 -1.34
CA TYR A 67 0.56 -7.03 -2.65
C TYR A 67 2.09 -6.95 -2.50
N ILE A 68 2.60 -6.05 -1.66
CA ILE A 68 4.04 -5.88 -1.48
C ILE A 68 4.63 -7.14 -0.85
N VAL A 69 4.00 -7.72 0.18
CA VAL A 69 4.46 -8.97 0.79
C VAL A 69 4.53 -10.09 -0.24
N SER A 70 3.51 -10.24 -1.09
CA SER A 70 3.49 -11.27 -2.12
C SER A 70 4.59 -11.03 -3.17
N ASN A 71 4.80 -9.79 -3.60
CA ASN A 71 5.87 -9.44 -4.53
C ASN A 71 7.26 -9.70 -3.94
N GLU A 72 7.50 -9.34 -2.68
CA GLU A 72 8.75 -9.63 -1.98
C GLU A 72 8.99 -11.14 -1.84
N MET A 73 7.93 -11.92 -1.59
CA MET A 73 8.03 -13.38 -1.51
C MET A 73 8.30 -14.04 -2.87
N LEU A 74 7.83 -13.44 -3.97
CA LEU A 74 8.20 -13.87 -5.32
C LEU A 74 9.68 -13.57 -5.64
N ASN A 75 10.29 -12.61 -4.94
CA ASN A 75 11.70 -12.26 -5.04
C ASN A 75 12.52 -12.89 -3.89
N ASP A 76 12.24 -14.16 -3.60
CA ASP A 76 12.97 -15.02 -2.65
C ASP A 76 12.93 -14.62 -1.16
N LYS A 77 12.18 -13.60 -0.75
CA LYS A 77 12.01 -13.30 0.69
C LYS A 77 11.08 -14.32 1.35
N THR A 78 11.43 -14.72 2.57
CA THR A 78 10.49 -15.47 3.42
C THR A 78 9.29 -14.59 3.78
N TYR A 79 8.14 -15.20 4.12
CA TYR A 79 6.97 -14.44 4.60
C TYR A 79 7.33 -13.52 5.79
N TYR A 80 8.17 -13.99 6.71
CA TYR A 80 8.67 -13.19 7.83
C TYR A 80 9.45 -11.97 7.34
N GLY A 81 10.42 -12.17 6.43
CA GLY A 81 11.25 -11.10 5.88
C GLY A 81 10.44 -10.09 5.07
N ALA A 82 9.48 -10.55 4.26
CA ALA A 82 8.60 -9.70 3.47
C ALA A 82 7.69 -8.83 4.36
N THR A 83 7.09 -9.41 5.38
CA THR A 83 6.23 -8.66 6.32
C THR A 83 7.03 -7.70 7.19
N LEU A 84 8.28 -8.02 7.54
CA LEU A 84 9.17 -7.10 8.26
C LEU A 84 9.56 -5.91 7.38
N PHE A 85 9.91 -6.16 6.12
CA PHE A 85 10.21 -5.12 5.14
C PHE A 85 9.06 -4.12 4.98
N VAL A 86 7.81 -4.60 4.85
CA VAL A 86 6.64 -3.71 4.77
C VAL A 86 6.45 -2.91 6.05
N ALA A 87 6.71 -3.51 7.22
CA ALA A 87 6.60 -2.80 8.49
C ALA A 87 7.59 -1.63 8.58
N GLU A 88 8.84 -1.84 8.15
CA GLU A 88 9.87 -0.79 8.06
C GLU A 88 9.48 0.28 7.04
N LEU A 89 8.96 -0.12 5.87
CA LEU A 89 8.57 0.80 4.80
C LEU A 89 7.46 1.77 5.22
N PHE A 90 6.51 1.29 6.03
CA PHE A 90 5.35 2.06 6.48
C PHE A 90 5.50 2.63 7.90
N ASP A 91 6.67 2.47 8.53
CA ASP A 91 6.90 2.86 9.93
C ASP A 91 5.78 2.34 10.86
N THR A 92 5.53 1.03 10.77
CA THR A 92 4.50 0.34 11.56
C THR A 92 5.05 -0.95 12.16
N THR A 93 4.23 -1.66 12.93
CA THR A 93 4.67 -2.89 13.58
C THR A 93 4.52 -4.10 12.66
N HIS A 94 5.46 -5.05 12.79
CA HIS A 94 5.41 -6.32 12.07
C HIS A 94 4.10 -7.08 12.31
N THR A 95 3.62 -7.08 13.54
CA THR A 95 2.36 -7.71 13.94
C THR A 95 1.17 -7.08 13.22
N TYR A 96 1.13 -5.75 13.12
CA TYR A 96 0.06 -5.05 12.41
C TYR A 96 0.00 -5.45 10.93
N VAL A 97 1.16 -5.48 10.26
CA VAL A 97 1.25 -5.93 8.85
C VAL A 97 0.74 -7.36 8.71
N LYS A 98 1.20 -8.30 9.56
CA LYS A 98 0.73 -9.70 9.54
C LYS A 98 -0.78 -9.81 9.70
N CYS A 99 -1.37 -9.06 10.63
CA CYS A 99 -2.82 -9.03 10.84
C CYS A 99 -3.57 -8.57 9.58
N LYS A 100 -3.13 -7.46 8.98
CA LYS A 100 -3.73 -6.89 7.75
C LYS A 100 -3.63 -7.85 6.56
N VAL A 101 -2.47 -8.45 6.35
CA VAL A 101 -2.24 -9.42 5.26
C VAL A 101 -3.11 -10.66 5.45
N ASN A 102 -3.22 -11.19 6.67
CA ASN A 102 -4.07 -12.34 6.95
C ASN A 102 -5.56 -12.03 6.73
N GLN A 103 -6.02 -10.83 7.10
CA GLN A 103 -7.38 -10.38 6.85
C GLN A 103 -7.67 -10.30 5.35
N SER A 104 -6.77 -9.71 4.56
CA SER A 104 -6.89 -9.65 3.09
C SER A 104 -7.11 -11.03 2.48
N ARG A 105 -6.24 -11.99 2.82
CA ARG A 105 -6.28 -13.36 2.29
C ARG A 105 -7.53 -14.13 2.70
N GLN A 106 -8.00 -13.95 3.94
CA GLN A 106 -9.24 -14.59 4.42
C GLN A 106 -10.47 -14.07 3.67
N ILE A 107 -10.51 -12.79 3.30
CA ILE A 107 -11.61 -12.22 2.53
C ILE A 107 -11.64 -12.86 1.12
N LEU A 108 -10.49 -12.96 0.46
CA LEU A 108 -10.38 -13.58 -0.87
C LEU A 108 -10.80 -15.06 -0.86
N GLN A 109 -10.44 -15.81 0.18
CA GLN A 109 -10.84 -17.21 0.34
C GLN A 109 -12.35 -17.41 0.55
N LYS A 110 -13.09 -16.41 1.06
CA LYS A 110 -14.55 -16.51 1.25
C LYS A 110 -15.34 -16.26 -0.03
N ILE A 111 -14.70 -15.70 -1.06
CA ILE A 111 -15.33 -15.32 -2.33
C ILE A 111 -14.97 -16.33 -3.45
N SER A 112 -14.02 -17.23 -3.18
CA SER A 112 -13.61 -18.35 -4.05
C SER A 112 -14.43 -19.61 -3.76
#